data_AF-A0A973JZ88-F1
#
_entry.id   AF-A0A973JZ88-F1
#
_cell.length_a   1.000
_cell.length_b   1.000
_cell.length_c   1.000
_cell.angle_alpha   90.00
_cell.angle_beta   90.00
_cell.angle_gamma   90.00
#
_symmetry.space_group_name_H-M   'P 1'
#
loop_
_entity.id
_entity.type
_entity.pdbx_description
1 polymer ?
#
loop_
_entity_poly.entity_id
_entity_poly.type
_entity_poly.pdbx_seq_one_letter_code
_entity_poly.pdbx_strand_id
1 'polypeptide(L)' 'SRSRNEYRLTRKGWDLWPVLVALRQWGETYTPDPAGPVLDMRHTDCGSPVRAVVECTGEHGALTPRDVTVRPGPGARPRL' A
#
# COMPACT_ATOMS: atom_id res chain seq x y z
N SER A 1 -2.92 -14.57 -38.18
CA SER A 1 -2.49 -13.65 -37.13
C SER A 1 -3.30 -13.95 -35.87
N ARG A 2 -2.69 -14.45 -34.79
CA ARG A 2 -3.39 -14.58 -33.49
C ARG A 2 -3.51 -13.17 -32.91
N SER A 3 -4.72 -12.72 -32.61
CA SER A 3 -4.92 -11.47 -31.88
C SER A 3 -4.20 -11.57 -30.53
N ARG A 4 -3.30 -10.62 -30.24
CA ARG A 4 -2.67 -10.50 -28.92
C ARG A 4 -3.63 -9.70 -28.04
N ASN A 5 -4.18 -10.35 -27.02
CA ASN A 5 -4.93 -9.63 -25.99
C ASN A 5 -3.93 -9.00 -25.02
N GLU A 6 -4.12 -7.73 -24.72
CA GLU A 6 -3.30 -7.00 -23.75
C GLU A 6 -4.12 -6.74 -22.48
N TYR A 7 -3.50 -7.00 -21.32
CA TYR A 7 -4.06 -6.63 -20.02
C TYR A 7 -3.62 -5.21 -19.70
N ARG A 8 -4.60 -4.32 -19.50
CA ARG A 8 -4.38 -2.94 -19.07
C ARG A 8 -5.04 -2.75 -17.72
N LEU A 9 -4.33 -2.13 -16.79
CA LEU A 9 -4.90 -1.78 -15.51
C LEU A 9 -6.02 -0.76 -15.72
N THR A 10 -7.14 -1.00 -15.05
CA THR A 10 -8.18 0.00 -14.89
C THR A 10 -7.73 1.04 -13.86
N ARG A 11 -8.46 2.15 -13.72
CA ARG A 11 -8.24 3.11 -12.64
C ARG A 11 -8.25 2.44 -11.25
N LYS A 12 -9.18 1.52 -11.01
CA LYS A 12 -9.24 0.74 -9.76
C LYS A 12 -7.98 -0.10 -9.54
N GLY A 13 -7.37 -0.59 -10.62
CA GLY A 13 -6.10 -1.31 -10.57
C GLY A 13 -4.93 -0.41 -10.22
N TRP A 14 -4.91 0.82 -10.72
CA TRP A 14 -3.93 1.84 -10.33
C TRP A 14 -4.08 2.25 -8.86
N ASP A 15 -5.31 2.44 -8.39
CA ASP A 15 -5.61 2.83 -7.01
C ASP A 15 -5.21 1.75 -5.97
N LEU A 16 -4.92 0.52 -6.40
CA LEU A 16 -4.40 -0.57 -5.55
C LEU A 16 -2.90 -0.44 -5.25
N TRP A 17 -2.19 0.45 -5.93
CA TRP A 17 -0.74 0.61 -5.77
C TRP A 17 -0.29 0.71 -4.29
N PRO A 18 -0.90 1.53 -3.41
CA PRO A 18 -0.48 1.63 -2.02
C PRO A 18 -0.55 0.30 -1.24
N VAL A 19 -1.50 -0.57 -1.58
CA VAL A 19 -1.65 -1.90 -0.96
C VAL A 19 -0.46 -2.79 -1.33
N LEU A 20 -0.02 -2.76 -2.59
CA LEU A 20 1.15 -3.51 -3.06
C LEU A 20 2.43 -3.04 -2.36
N VAL A 21 2.60 -1.72 -2.18
CA VAL A 21 3.75 -1.16 -1.45
C VAL A 21 3.73 -1.60 0.02
N ALA A 22 2.56 -1.56 0.67
CA ALA A 22 2.42 -1.99 2.08
C ALA A 22 2.72 -3.49 2.26
N LEU A 23 2.21 -4.34 1.38
CA LEU A 23 2.46 -5.78 1.41
C LEU A 23 3.96 -6.10 1.22
N ARG A 24 4.59 -5.39 0.27
CA ARG A 24 6.03 -5.50 0.04
C ARG A 24 6.82 -5.08 1.28
N GLN A 25 6.52 -3.93 1.88
CA GLN A 25 7.16 -3.46 3.13
C GLN A 25 6.99 -4.44 4.30
N TRP A 26 5.82 -5.08 4.42
CA TRP A 26 5.59 -6.16 5.38
C TRP A 26 6.54 -7.34 5.12
N GLY A 27 6.65 -7.78 3.85
CA GLY A 27 7.56 -8.86 3.46
C GLY A 27 9.02 -8.58 3.82
N GLU A 28 9.52 -7.38 3.52
CA GLU A 28 10.88 -6.95 3.88
C GLU A 28 11.13 -7.00 5.39
N THR A 29 10.12 -6.70 6.20
CA THR A 29 10.24 -6.67 7.66
C THR A 29 10.32 -8.08 8.26
N TYR A 30 9.51 -9.01 7.74
CA TYR A 30 9.34 -10.33 8.36
C TYR A 30 10.08 -11.46 7.63
N THR A 31 10.49 -11.23 6.39
CA THR A 31 11.28 -12.16 5.59
C THR A 31 12.42 -11.39 4.90
N PRO A 32 13.35 -10.79 5.67
CA PRO A 32 14.46 -10.06 5.09
C PRO A 32 15.39 -11.00 4.34
N ASP A 33 15.79 -10.63 3.12
CA ASP A 33 16.83 -11.32 2.37
C ASP A 33 18.21 -10.78 2.79
N PRO A 34 19.20 -11.63 3.12
CA PRO A 34 20.56 -11.19 3.45
C PRO A 34 21.23 -10.33 2.37
N ALA A 35 20.85 -10.48 1.11
CA ALA A 35 21.34 -9.69 -0.01
C ALA A 35 20.66 -8.30 -0.12
N GLY A 36 19.62 -8.05 0.67
CA GLY A 36 18.85 -6.81 0.68
C GLY A 36 17.51 -6.91 -0.06
N PRO A 37 16.78 -5.79 -0.17
CA PRO A 37 15.44 -5.79 -0.73
C PRO A 37 15.43 -6.14 -2.23
N VAL A 38 14.47 -6.97 -2.65
CA VAL A 38 14.31 -7.38 -4.06
C VAL A 38 14.02 -6.19 -4.99
N LEU A 39 13.37 -5.15 -4.46
CA LEU A 39 13.03 -3.94 -5.20
C LEU A 39 13.63 -2.72 -4.49
N ASP A 40 14.37 -1.84 -5.13
CA ASP A 40 14.77 -0.56 -4.50
C ASP A 40 13.79 0.53 -4.93
N MET A 41 12.82 0.86 -4.06
CA MET A 41 11.75 1.82 -4.39
C MET A 41 12.13 3.22 -3.93
N ARG A 42 12.36 4.10 -4.90
CA ARG A 42 12.77 5.48 -4.67
C ARG A 42 11.86 6.45 -5.40
N HIS A 43 11.71 7.65 -4.82
CA HIS A 43 11.06 8.75 -5.49
C HIS A 43 11.92 9.19 -6.68
N THR A 44 11.33 9.27 -7.87
CA THR A 44 12.04 9.57 -9.11
C THR A 44 12.82 10.89 -9.04
N ASP A 45 12.26 11.91 -8.41
CA ASP A 45 12.85 13.26 -8.47
C ASP A 45 13.96 13.49 -7.43
N CYS A 46 13.83 12.91 -6.22
CA CYS A 46 14.78 13.16 -5.12
C CYS A 46 15.59 11.92 -4.68
N GLY A 47 15.27 10.74 -5.22
CA GLY A 47 15.94 9.48 -4.87
C GLY A 47 15.67 8.98 -3.44
N SER A 48 14.82 9.66 -2.67
CA SER A 48 14.49 9.23 -1.30
C SER A 48 13.66 7.93 -1.31
N PRO A 49 13.83 7.03 -0.32
CA PRO A 49 13.05 5.81 -0.24
C PRO A 49 11.54 6.08 -0.14
N VAL A 50 10.74 5.26 -0.82
CA VAL A 50 9.28 5.28 -0.75
C VAL A 50 8.79 4.22 0.23
N ARG A 51 7.86 4.58 1.10
CA ARG A 51 7.21 3.67 2.05
C ARG A 51 5.71 3.93 2.13
N ALA A 52 4.95 2.90 2.45
CA ALA A 52 3.52 3.06 2.73
C ALA A 52 3.33 3.46 4.20
N VAL A 53 2.56 4.53 4.44
CA VAL A 53 2.18 4.97 5.77
C VAL A 53 0.68 5.20 5.82
N VAL A 54 0.07 4.89 6.97
CA VAL A 54 -1.25 5.41 7.32
C VAL A 54 -1.00 6.67 8.11
N GLU A 55 -1.57 7.78 7.69
CA GLU A 55 -1.44 9.07 8.38
C GLU A 55 -2.80 9.59 8.80
N CYS A 56 -2.80 10.39 9.86
CA CYS A 56 -3.97 11.21 10.19
C CYS A 56 -4.07 12.35 9.16
N THR A 57 -5.28 12.72 8.76
CA THR A 57 -5.49 13.91 7.92
C THR A 57 -5.29 15.23 8.69
N GLY A 58 -5.14 15.16 10.03
CA GLY A 58 -4.64 16.26 10.85
C GLY A 58 -3.12 16.19 11.01
N GLU A 59 -2.56 17.09 11.81
CA GLU A 59 -1.10 17.30 11.92
C GLU A 59 -0.35 16.25 12.76
N HIS A 60 -0.92 15.06 12.98
CA HIS A 60 -0.36 14.03 13.86
C HIS A 60 0.65 13.09 13.17
N GLY A 61 0.81 13.19 11.85
CA GLY A 61 1.76 12.36 11.09
C GLY A 61 1.34 10.89 10.99
N ALA A 62 2.34 9.99 10.92
CA ALA A 62 2.15 8.56 10.71
C ALA A 62 1.57 7.85 11.95
N LEU A 63 0.57 7.00 11.74
CA LEU A 63 -0.18 6.28 12.76
C LEU A 63 0.23 4.81 12.84
N THR A 64 0.04 4.22 14.01
CA THR A 64 0.05 2.78 14.24
C THR A 64 -1.39 2.25 14.40
N PRO A 65 -1.61 0.93 14.34
CA PRO A 65 -2.93 0.36 14.61
C PRO A 65 -3.51 0.71 15.99
N ARG A 66 -2.67 1.07 16.97
CA ARG A 66 -3.12 1.48 18.31
C ARG A 66 -3.67 2.91 18.35
N ASP A 67 -3.34 3.73 17.35
CA ASP A 67 -3.75 5.12 17.26
C ASP A 67 -5.10 5.28 16.53
N VAL A 68 -5.70 4.18 16.08
CA VAL A 68 -6.92 4.18 15.25
C VAL A 68 -8.04 3.42 15.96
N THR A 69 -9.20 4.07 16.11
CA THR A 69 -10.45 3.40 16.53
C THR A 69 -11.35 3.20 15.32
N VAL A 70 -11.87 1.98 15.14
CA VAL A 70 -12.80 1.64 14.06
C VAL A 70 -14.22 1.56 14.62
N ARG A 71 -15.15 2.31 14.04
CA ARG A 71 -16.59 2.25 14.35
C ARG A 71 -17.37 1.92 13.08
N PRO A 72 -18.48 1.15 13.17
CA PRO A 72 -19.35 0.93 12.02
C PRO A 72 -19.86 2.25 11.45
N GLY A 73 -19.69 2.45 10.14
CA GLY A 73 -20.23 3.60 9.42
C GLY A 73 -21.68 3.39 8.98
N PRO A 74 -22.33 4.41 8.38
CA PRO A 74 -23.74 4.35 7.97
C PRO A 74 -24.10 3.20 7.00
N GLY A 75 -23.12 2.67 6.25
CA GLY A 75 -23.31 1.54 5.34
C GLY A 75 -23.08 0.16 5.96
N ALA A 76 -22.68 0.07 7.23
CA ALA A 76 -22.50 -1.21 7.90
C ALA A 76 -23.85 -1.85 8.16
N ARG A 77 -24.12 -3.00 7.53
CA ARG A 77 -25.31 -3.78 7.86
C ARG A 77 -25.13 -4.36 9.27
N PRO A 78 -26.14 -4.30 10.15
CA PRO A 78 -26.12 -5.06 11.38
C PRO A 78 -25.86 -6.53 11.02
N ARG A 79 -24.92 -7.17 11.72
CA ARG A 79 -24.92 -8.63 11.76
C ARG A 79 -26.24 -9.02 12.44
N LEU A 80 -27.10 -9.72 11.69
CA LEU A 80 -28.27 -10.39 12.26
C LEU A 80 -27.83 -11.40 13.31
#